data_AF-A0A810N011-F1
#
_entry.id   AF-A0A810N011-F1
#
_cell.length_a   1.000
_cell.length_b   1.000
_cell.length_c   1.000
_cell.angle_alpha   90.00
_cell.angle_beta   90.00
_cell.angle_gamma   90.00
#
_symmetry.space_group_name_H-M   'P 1'
#
loop_
_entity.id
_entity.type
_entity.pdbx_description
1 polymer ?
#
loop_
_entity_poly.entity_id
_entity_poly.type
_entity_poly.pdbx_seq_one_letter_code
_entity_poly.pdbx_strand_id
1 'polypeptide(L)' 'MESAARTFPGAARDDETLTLRVPGDGGVRSLRALLDQLDRASIEVDGLDVRTPDLDDVFLALTGRPERESVR' A
#
# COMPACT_ATOMS: atom_id res chain seq x y z
N MET A 1 -12.32 -5.30 -5.87
CA MET A 1 -11.08 -4.84 -6.54
C MET A 1 -11.32 -3.73 -7.57
N GLU A 2 -12.21 -3.90 -8.54
CA GLU A 2 -12.44 -2.89 -9.60
C GLU A 2 -12.96 -1.55 -9.07
N SER A 3 -13.82 -1.56 -8.04
CA SER A 3 -14.28 -0.32 -7.37
C SER A 3 -13.11 0.44 -6.74
N ALA A 4 -12.23 -0.25 -6.00
CA ALA A 4 -11.03 0.35 -5.42
C ALA A 4 -10.08 0.92 -6.48
N ALA A 5 -9.86 0.20 -7.59
CA ALA A 5 -9.02 0.67 -8.68
C ALA A 5 -9.55 1.98 -9.31
N ARG A 6 -10.87 2.15 -9.41
CA ARG A 6 -11.47 3.43 -9.85
C ARG A 6 -11.30 4.54 -8.83
N THR A 7 -11.34 4.19 -7.54
CA THR A 7 -11.13 5.13 -6.44
C THR A 7 -9.68 5.66 -6.43
N PHE A 8 -8.68 4.86 -6.79
CA PHE A 8 -7.26 5.25 -6.77
C PHE A 8 -6.60 5.21 -8.17
N PRO A 9 -6.78 6.25 -9.01
CA PRO A 9 -6.31 6.26 -10.40
C PRO A 9 -4.78 6.28 -10.58
N GLY A 10 -3.99 6.45 -9.51
CA GLY A 10 -2.53 6.37 -9.53
C GLY A 10 -1.96 5.09 -8.90
N ALA A 11 -2.81 4.16 -8.51
CA ALA A 11 -2.37 2.95 -7.83
C ALA A 11 -1.95 1.87 -8.83
N ALA A 12 -0.88 1.14 -8.50
CA ALA A 12 -0.42 0.02 -9.29
C ALA A 12 -1.25 -1.23 -8.96
N ARG A 13 -1.94 -1.75 -9.97
CA ARG A 13 -2.81 -2.92 -9.89
C ARG A 13 -2.03 -4.22 -10.10
N ASP A 14 -2.35 -5.23 -9.30
CA ASP A 14 -1.88 -6.59 -9.43
C ASP A 14 -3.10 -7.52 -9.41
N ASP A 15 -3.49 -8.01 -10.58
CA ASP A 15 -4.71 -8.81 -10.75
C ASP A 15 -4.58 -10.25 -10.28
N GLU A 16 -3.35 -10.78 -10.23
CA GLU A 16 -3.09 -12.15 -9.78
C GLU A 16 -3.29 -12.27 -8.28
N THR A 17 -2.81 -11.28 -7.52
CA THR A 17 -2.93 -11.23 -6.05
C THR A 17 -4.11 -10.42 -5.56
N LEU A 18 -4.86 -9.78 -6.48
CA LEU A 18 -5.92 -8.82 -6.19
C LEU A 18 -5.46 -7.63 -5.33
N THR A 19 -4.19 -7.22 -5.50
CA THR A 19 -3.56 -6.17 -4.72
C THR A 19 -3.58 -4.84 -5.46
N LEU A 20 -3.81 -3.76 -4.70
CA LEU A 20 -3.69 -2.38 -5.19
C LEU A 20 -2.64 -1.63 -4.37
N ARG A 21 -1.54 -1.24 -5.01
CA ARG A 21 -0.46 -0.47 -4.38
C ARG A 21 -0.69 1.02 -4.57
N VAL A 22 -1.09 1.71 -3.51
CA VAL A 22 -1.33 3.16 -3.51
C VAL A 22 -0.05 3.88 -3.05
N PRO A 23 0.52 4.81 -3.84
CA PRO A 23 1.63 5.63 -3.41
C PRO A 23 1.25 6.47 -2.17
N GLY A 24 2.15 6.55 -1.20
CA GLY A 24 1.96 7.33 0.02
C GLY A 24 3.29 7.90 0.53
N ASP A 25 3.20 8.93 1.37
CA ASP A 25 4.36 9.59 1.99
C ASP A 25 4.75 8.96 3.36
N GLY A 26 4.12 7.85 3.74
CA GLY A 26 4.34 7.16 5.01
C GLY A 26 3.72 7.86 6.23
N GLY A 27 3.01 8.97 6.05
CA GLY A 27 2.42 9.74 7.15
C GLY A 27 1.05 9.22 7.60
N VAL A 28 0.76 9.34 8.90
CA VAL A 28 -0.56 8.99 9.48
C VAL A 28 -1.70 9.78 8.85
N ARG A 29 -1.45 11.04 8.43
CA ARG A 29 -2.46 11.85 7.75
C ARG A 29 -2.85 11.24 6.40
N SER A 30 -1.88 10.74 5.65
CA SER A 30 -2.10 10.09 4.36
C SER A 30 -2.80 8.75 4.52
N LEU A 31 -2.44 7.97 5.56
CA LEU A 31 -3.17 6.75 5.91
C LEU A 31 -4.65 7.04 6.23
N ARG A 32 -4.92 8.06 7.06
CA ARG A 32 -6.30 8.48 7.37
C ARG A 32 -7.06 8.92 6.12
N ALA A 33 -6.44 9.71 5.25
CA ALA A 33 -7.07 10.15 4.01
C ALA A 33 -7.42 8.96 3.09
N LEU A 34 -6.57 7.94 3.04
CA LEU A 34 -6.82 6.70 2.31
C LEU A 34 -8.03 5.94 2.87
N LEU A 35 -8.09 5.75 4.19
CA LEU A 35 -9.23 5.09 4.85
C LEU A 35 -10.54 5.87 4.66
N ASP A 36 -10.52 7.19 4.82
CA ASP A 36 -11.67 8.06 4.56
C ASP A 36 -12.18 7.93 3.11
N GLN A 37 -11.28 7.70 2.16
CA GLN A 37 -11.64 7.54 0.75
C GLN A 37 -12.26 6.18 0.45
N LEU A 38 -11.80 5.11 1.11
CA LEU A 38 -12.42 3.78 1.05
C LEU A 38 -13.84 3.80 1.61
N ASP A 39 -14.02 4.44 2.77
CA ASP A 39 -15.33 4.61 3.42
C ASP A 39 -16.33 5.36 2.52
N ARG A 40 -15.91 6.48 1.92
CA ARG A 40 -16.75 7.23 0.96
C ARG A 40 -17.14 6.41 -0.29
N ALA A 41 -16.33 5.41 -0.65
CA ALA A 41 -16.61 4.51 -1.76
C ALA A 41 -17.42 3.26 -1.33
N SER A 42 -17.82 3.18 -0.06
CA SER A 42 -18.47 2.02 0.56
C SER A 42 -17.67 0.73 0.36
N ILE A 43 -16.34 0.85 0.48
CA ILE A 43 -15.41 -0.29 0.43
C ILE A 43 -15.01 -0.62 1.85
N GLU A 44 -15.56 -1.72 2.37
CA GLU A 44 -15.25 -2.22 3.71
C GLU A 44 -13.79 -2.67 3.82
N VAL A 45 -13.19 -2.41 4.98
CA VAL A 45 -11.81 -2.81 5.30
C VAL A 45 -11.87 -3.87 6.39
N ASP A 46 -11.53 -5.11 6.03
CA ASP A 46 -11.56 -6.24 6.96
C ASP A 46 -10.41 -6.19 7.99
N GLY A 47 -9.32 -5.51 7.67
CA GLY A 47 -8.16 -5.41 8.55
C GLY A 47 -7.08 -4.44 8.05
N LEU A 48 -6.18 -4.08 8.95
CA LEU A 48 -5.02 -3.24 8.67
C LEU A 48 -3.77 -3.88 9.29
N ASP A 49 -2.77 -4.12 8.46
CA ASP A 49 -1.45 -4.62 8.88
C ASP A 49 -0.41 -3.51 8.66
N VAL A 50 0.38 -3.20 9.68
CA VAL A 50 1.44 -2.20 9.60
C VAL A 50 2.78 -2.89 9.74
N ARG A 51 3.60 -2.83 8.69
CA ARG A 51 4.96 -3.35 8.69
C ARG A 51 5.93 -2.23 9.03
N THR A 52 6.67 -2.42 10.11
CA THR A 52 7.87 -1.62 10.35
C THR A 52 8.98 -2.25 9.51
N PRO A 53 9.71 -1.46 8.70
CA PRO A 53 10.85 -1.97 7.94
C PRO A 53 11.82 -2.70 8.88
N ASP A 54 12.35 -3.83 8.44
CA ASP A 54 13.35 -4.57 9.20
C ASP A 54 14.77 -3.99 8.99
N LEU A 55 15.78 -4.66 9.56
CA LEU A 55 17.17 -4.22 9.44
C LEU A 55 17.69 -4.29 8.00
N ASP A 56 17.20 -5.25 7.21
CA ASP A 56 17.61 -5.43 5.82
C ASP A 56 17.01 -4.31 4.97
N ASP A 57 15.73 -3.98 5.18
CA ASP A 57 15.06 -2.85 4.52
C ASP A 57 15.78 -1.52 4.75
N VAL A 58 16.15 -1.21 6.00
CA VAL A 58 16.86 0.04 6.32
C VAL A 58 18.29 0.03 5.82
N PHE A 59 18.97 -1.12 5.86
CA PHE A 59 20.32 -1.27 5.32
C PHE A 59 20.30 -1.02 3.80
N LEU A 60 19.35 -1.61 3.07
CA LEU A 60 19.19 -1.42 1.63
C LEU A 60 18.79 0.02 1.27
N ALA A 61 17.89 0.64 2.04
CA ALA A 61 17.50 2.04 1.87
C ALA A 61 18.68 2.99 2.07
N LEU A 62 19.57 2.72 3.04
CA LEU A 62 20.76 3.52 3.33
C LEU A 62 21.93 3.22 2.38
N THR A 63 21.99 2.03 1.79
CA THR A 63 23.09 1.59 0.90
C THR A 63 22.75 1.64 -0.58
N GLY A 64 21.50 1.95 -0.94
CA GLY A 64 21.10 2.34 -2.31
C GLY A 64 20.73 1.19 -3.25
N ARG A 65 20.25 0.05 -2.74
CA ARG A 65 19.81 -1.08 -3.59
C ARG A 65 18.48 -1.67 -3.08
N PRO A 66 17.30 -1.26 -3.58
CA PRO A 66 16.06 -1.93 -3.20
C PRO A 66 15.97 -3.31 -3.89
N GLU A 67 15.97 -4.39 -3.11
CA GLU A 67 15.49 -5.68 -3.60
C GLU A 67 13.96 -5.69 -3.60
N ARG A 68 13.37 -6.25 -4.66
CA ARG A 68 11.94 -6.61 -4.68
C ARG A 68 11.83 -7.96 -4.00
N GLU A 69 11.45 -7.98 -2.73
CA GLU A 69 11.11 -9.22 -2.06
C GLU A 69 9.78 -9.75 -2.62
N SER A 70 9.86 -10.79 -3.45
CA SER A 70 8.72 -11.67 -3.75
C SER A 70 8.75 -12.81 -2.74
N VAL A 71 7.98 -12.69 -1.66
CA VAL A 71 7.71 -13.83 -0.77
C VAL A 71 6.69 -14.73 -1.44
N ARG A 72 7.07 -15.99 -1.62
CA ARG A 72 6.30 -17.07 -2.22
C ARG A 72 5.27 -17.66 -1.24
#